data_AF-A0A7X9RI05-F1
#
_entry.id   AF-A0A7X9RI05-F1
#
_cell.length_a   1.000
_cell.length_b   1.000
_cell.length_c   1.000
_cell.angle_alpha   90.00
_cell.angle_beta   90.00
_cell.angle_gamma   90.00
#
_symmetry.space_group_name_H-M   'P 1'
#
loop_
_entity.id
_entity.type
_entity.pdbx_description
1 polymer ?
#
loop_
_entity_poly.entity_id
_entity_poly.type
_entity_poly.pdbx_seq_one_letter_code
_entity_poly.pdbx_strand_id
1 'polypeptide(L)' 'MNLRMYTVEQVSKLFGCLPTDVEMLSEAGCLNPIQIGNKSMYSYEDIKNFQRNYTGLDVSTRAKAREAFMIVTRRRRKNE' A
#
# COMPACT_ATOMS: atom_id res chain seq x y z
N MET A 1 0.51 -8.24 19.14
CA MET A 1 1.38 -7.39 18.30
C MET A 1 1.98 -8.28 17.23
N ASN A 2 1.65 -8.06 15.96
CA ASN A 2 2.16 -8.89 14.85
C ASN A 2 3.29 -8.13 14.15
N LEU A 3 4.51 -8.66 14.27
CA LEU A 3 5.73 -8.06 13.69
C LEU A 3 6.10 -8.67 12.33
N ARG A 4 5.23 -9.51 11.77
CA ARG A 4 5.50 -10.15 10.48
C ARG A 4 5.58 -9.10 9.36
N MET A 5 6.63 -9.24 8.56
CA MET A 5 6.80 -8.51 7.31
C MET A 5 6.55 -9.43 6.12
N TYR A 6 6.21 -8.82 4.99
CA TYR A 6 5.83 -9.50 3.76
C TYR A 6 6.65 -8.99 2.59
N THR A 7 7.12 -9.88 1.72
CA THR A 7 7.74 -9.49 0.45
C THR A 7 6.68 -8.99 -0.54
N VAL A 8 7.11 -8.37 -1.64
CA VAL A 8 6.22 -7.97 -2.75
C VAL A 8 5.36 -9.15 -3.24
N GLU A 9 5.95 -10.33 -3.43
CA GLU A 9 5.24 -11.52 -3.91
C GLU A 9 4.24 -12.07 -2.89
N GLN A 10 4.49 -11.87 -1.59
CA GLN A 10 3.55 -12.27 -0.55
C GLN A 10 2.38 -11.28 -0.48
N VAL A 11 2.65 -9.98 -0.59
CA VAL A 11 1.60 -8.95 -0.64
C VAL A 11 0.73 -9.12 -1.89
N SER A 12 1.33 -9.39 -3.05
CA SER A 12 0.57 -9.59 -4.30
C SER A 12 -0.37 -10.80 -4.19
N LYS A 13 0.09 -11.89 -3.58
CA LYS A 13 -0.76 -13.06 -3.28
C LYS A 13 -1.88 -12.73 -2.29
N LEU A 14 -1.62 -11.91 -1.26
CA LEU A 14 -2.64 -11.47 -0.30
C LEU A 14 -3.71 -10.60 -0.96
N PHE A 15 -3.33 -9.76 -1.91
CA PHE A 15 -4.25 -8.88 -2.63
C PHE A 15 -4.90 -9.52 -3.85
N GLY A 16 -4.38 -10.67 -4.31
CA GLY A 16 -4.85 -11.31 -5.54
C GLY A 16 -4.47 -10.51 -6.80
N CYS A 17 -3.30 -9.86 -6.80
CA CYS A 17 -2.80 -9.04 -7.92
C CYS A 17 -1.38 -9.44 -8.35
N LEU A 18 -0.82 -8.73 -9.34
CA LEU A 18 0.55 -8.95 -9.78
C LEU A 18 1.55 -8.21 -8.87
N PRO A 19 2.80 -8.71 -8.71
CA PRO A 19 3.85 -8.00 -7.99
C PRO A 19 4.06 -6.56 -8.47
N THR A 20 3.95 -6.31 -9.77
CA THR A 20 4.04 -4.98 -10.39
C THR A 20 2.97 -4.01 -9.91
N ASP A 21 1.79 -4.52 -9.54
CA ASP A 21 0.71 -3.69 -9.00
C ASP A 21 1.07 -3.20 -7.60
N VAL A 22 1.68 -4.07 -6.78
CA VAL A 22 2.17 -3.73 -5.43
C VAL A 22 3.30 -2.69 -5.50
N GLU A 23 4.21 -2.83 -6.46
CA GLU A 23 5.27 -1.84 -6.71
C GLU A 23 4.67 -0.50 -7.15
N MET A 24 3.72 -0.49 -8.08
CA MET A 24 3.01 0.71 -8.51
C MET A 24 2.28 1.42 -7.35
N LEU A 25 1.61 0.65 -6.49
CA LEU A 25 0.95 1.18 -5.29
C LEU A 25 1.96 1.83 -4.34
N SER A 26 3.15 1.26 -4.22
CA SER A 26 4.24 1.80 -3.40
C SER A 26 4.81 3.08 -3.99
N GLU A 27 5.07 3.10 -5.30
CA GLU A 27 5.51 4.30 -6.02
C GLU A 27 4.47 5.44 -5.95
N ALA A 28 3.19 5.10 -5.91
CA ALA A 28 2.10 6.06 -5.75
C ALA A 28 1.92 6.55 -4.29
N GLY A 29 2.62 5.95 -3.32
CA GLY A 29 2.51 6.25 -1.89
C GLY A 29 1.36 5.55 -1.17
N CYS A 30 0.66 4.62 -1.83
CA CYS A 30 -0.46 3.89 -1.24
C CYS A 30 -0.02 2.80 -0.26
N LEU A 31 1.14 2.20 -0.51
CA LEU A 31 1.84 1.28 0.39
C LEU A 31 3.17 1.90 0.82
N ASN A 32 3.64 1.55 2.02
CA ASN A 32 4.87 2.07 2.59
C ASN A 32 5.90 0.93 2.73
N PRO A 33 6.67 0.63 1.67
CA PRO A 33 7.71 -0.38 1.75
C PRO A 33 8.85 0.07 2.65
N ILE A 34 9.42 -0.87 3.39
CA ILE A 34 10.71 -0.73 4.07
C ILE A 34 11.75 -1.45 3.21
N GLN A 35 12.78 -0.73 2.78
CA GLN A 35 13.90 -1.32 2.05
C GLN A 35 14.79 -2.11 3.00
N ILE A 36 14.90 -3.42 2.80
CA ILE A 36 15.77 -4.31 3.56
C ILE A 36 16.70 -5.01 2.57
N GLY A 37 17.94 -4.53 2.49
CA GLY A 37 18.86 -4.93 1.43
C GLY A 37 18.34 -4.48 0.07
N ASN A 38 18.20 -5.41 -0.87
CA ASN A 38 17.68 -5.16 -2.22
C ASN A 38 16.18 -5.49 -2.38
N LYS A 39 15.43 -5.61 -1.28
CA LYS A 39 14.03 -6.02 -1.29
C LYS A 39 13.15 -5.01 -0.57
N SER A 40 12.00 -4.70 -1.18
CA SER A 40 10.88 -4.03 -0.53
C SER A 40 10.12 -5.01 0.36
N MET A 41 9.95 -4.64 1.63
CA MET A 41 9.21 -5.42 2.62
C MET A 41 8.10 -4.58 3.24
N TYR A 42 6.93 -5.16 3.48
CA TYR A 42 5.76 -4.46 4.01
C TYR A 42 5.40 -4.98 5.38
N SER A 43 5.14 -4.10 6.33
CA SER A 43 4.67 -4.50 7.65
C SER A 43 3.22 -4.98 7.58
N TYR A 44 2.84 -5.88 8.49
CA TYR A 44 1.44 -6.26 8.68
C TYR A 44 0.50 -5.06 8.86
N GLU A 45 0.94 -4.05 9.61
CA GLU A 45 0.13 -2.86 9.89
C GLU A 45 -0.06 -1.98 8.66
N ASP A 46 0.95 -1.85 7.79
CA ASP A 46 0.83 -1.11 6.53
C ASP A 46 -0.20 -1.75 5.60
N ILE A 47 -0.18 -3.09 5.48
CA ILE A 47 -1.15 -3.85 4.67
C ILE A 47 -2.58 -3.63 5.20
N LYS A 48 -2.80 -3.69 6.52
CA LYS A 48 -4.12 -3.40 7.12
C LYS A 48 -4.55 -1.95 6.86
N ASN A 49 -3.63 -1.01 7.01
CA ASN A 49 -3.91 0.40 6.79
C ASN A 49 -4.25 0.68 5.32
N PHE A 50 -3.63 -0.02 4.37
CA PHE A 50 -4.01 0.06 2.98
C PHE A 50 -5.47 -0.39 2.78
N GLN A 51 -5.82 -1.60 3.24
CA GLN A 51 -7.19 -2.12 3.12
C GLN A 51 -8.22 -1.16 3.72
N ARG A 52 -7.98 -0.66 4.93
CA ARG A 52 -8.89 0.25 5.62
C ARG A 52 -9.01 1.61 4.93
N ASN A 53 -7.89 2.26 4.60
CA ASN A 53 -7.91 3.65 4.16
C ASN A 53 -8.33 3.80 2.70
N TYR A 54 -8.07 2.79 1.88
CA TYR A 54 -8.37 2.78 0.45
C TYR A 54 -9.65 2.03 0.09
N THR A 55 -10.42 1.55 1.08
CA THR A 55 -11.74 0.97 0.85
C THR A 55 -12.62 1.96 0.06
N GLY A 56 -13.19 1.48 -1.06
CA GLY A 56 -14.06 2.26 -1.94
C GLY A 56 -13.33 3.24 -2.87
N LEU A 57 -11.99 3.23 -2.91
CA LEU A 57 -11.20 4.01 -3.86
C LEU A 57 -10.69 3.11 -4.99
N ASP A 58 -10.56 3.70 -6.19
CA ASP A 58 -9.97 3.04 -7.34
C ASP A 58 -8.47 3.27 -7.35
N VAL A 59 -7.70 2.18 -7.36
CA VAL A 59 -6.24 2.17 -7.43
C VAL A 59 -5.71 1.32 -8.60
N SER A 60 -6.56 1.05 -9.60
CA SER A 60 -6.25 0.17 -10.74
C SER A 60 -5.15 0.69 -11.67
N THR A 61 -4.80 1.96 -11.60
CA THR A 61 -3.73 2.58 -12.40
C THR A 61 -2.91 3.55 -11.55
N ARG A 62 -1.68 3.84 -11.98
CA ARG A 62 -0.80 4.79 -11.28
C ARG A 62 -1.45 6.18 -11.09
N ALA A 63 -2.20 6.67 -12.08
CA ALA A 63 -2.89 7.96 -11.99
C ALA A 63 -3.97 7.94 -10.90
N LYS A 64 -4.81 6.90 -10.89
CA LYS A 64 -5.88 6.73 -9.90
C LYS A 64 -5.33 6.46 -8.50
N ALA A 65 -4.27 5.66 -8.39
CA ALA A 65 -3.59 5.42 -7.12
C ALA A 65 -3.04 6.71 -6.50
N ARG A 66 -2.44 7.60 -7.31
CA ARG A 66 -1.99 8.93 -6.85
C ARG A 66 -3.15 9.80 -6.39
N GLU A 67 -4.26 9.80 -7.12
CA GLU A 67 -5.47 10.52 -6.71
C GLU A 67 -6.00 9.99 -5.36
N ALA A 68 -6.13 8.67 -5.23
CA ALA A 68 -6.54 8.01 -4.00
C ALA A 68 -5.61 8.35 -2.82
N PHE A 69 -4.29 8.38 -3.04
CA PHE A 69 -3.31 8.79 -2.04
C PHE A 69 -3.53 10.24 -1.56
N MET A 70 -3.82 11.17 -2.47
CA MET A 70 -4.14 12.55 -2.10
C MET A 70 -5.43 12.63 -1.26
N ILE A 71 -6.46 11.86 -1.62
CA ILE A 71 -7.72 11.78 -0.86
C ILE A 71 -7.46 11.26 0.56
N VAL A 72 -6.75 10.13 0.70
CA VAL A 72 -6.42 9.54 2.01
C VAL A 72 -5.56 10.49 2.85
N THR A 73 -4.56 11.14 2.26
CA THR A 73 -3.72 12.12 2.95
C THR A 73 -4.52 13.30 3.47
N ARG A 74 -5.47 13.82 2.67
CA ARG A 74 -6.38 14.90 3.11
C ARG A 74 -7.30 14.44 4.24
N ARG A 75 -7.78 13.19 4.24
CA ARG A 75 -8.61 12.63 5.32
C ARG A 75 -7.84 12.55 6.63
N ARG A 76 -6.58 12.11 6.60
CA ARG A 76 -5.72 12.01 7.80
C ARG A 76 -5.52 13.36 8.48
N ARG A 77 -5.16 14.40 7.71
CA ARG A 77 -4.97 15.78 8.21
C ARG A 77 -6.21 16.43 8.82
N LYS A 78 -7.42 15.96 8.50
CA LYS A 78 -8.67 16.50 9.07
C LYS A 78 -9.02 15.87 10.42
N ASN A 79 -8.43 14.73 10.73
CA ASN A 79 -8.71 13.95 11.94
C ASN A 79 -7.58 14.08 12.99
N GLU A 80 -6.58 14.91 12.70
CA GLU A 80 -5.51 15.36 13.59
C GLU A 80 -5.88 16.74 14.14
#